data_AF-A0A350QG38-F1
#
_entry.id   AF-A0A350QG38-F1
#
_cell.length_a   1.000
_cell.length_b   1.000
_cell.length_c   1.000
_cell.angle_alpha   90.00
_cell.angle_beta   90.00
_cell.angle_gamma   90.00
#
_symmetry.space_group_name_H-M   'P 1'
#
loop_
_entity.id
_entity.type
_entity.pdbx_description
1 polymer ?
#
loop_
_entity_poly.entity_id
_entity_poly.type
_entity_poly.pdbx_seq_one_letter_code
_entity_poly.pdbx_strand_id
1 'polypeptide(L)'
;QLQLQSGNANASESTMVSSSIQQLGAINSRTFDKEVQEDARRFEFDGSASAAFSFISPFPRDLRAYAEADSQLTLLVKRQGEVPATVMLGMACGEDCGGRVNISEALAAMPDDQWQPLAVNLSCLQQQGLKLGQVFQVLSVQSSGKLTLSLADARISPLADKQHTVVACQ
;
A
#
# COMPACT_ATOMS: atom_id res chain seq x y z
N GLN A 1 -12.67 -0.54 2.39
CA GLN A 1 -12.68 0.56 3.37
C GLN A 1 -11.25 0.85 3.77
N LEU A 2 -10.91 2.10 4.06
CA LEU A 2 -9.56 2.48 4.49
C LEU A 2 -9.45 2.40 6.03
N GLN A 3 -8.39 1.79 6.54
CA GLN A 3 -8.07 1.70 7.96
C GLN A 3 -6.67 2.27 8.19
N LEU A 4 -6.46 2.97 9.31
CA LEU A 4 -5.14 3.35 9.82
C LEU A 4 -4.79 2.46 11.00
N GLN A 5 -3.50 2.17 11.16
CA GLN A 5 -2.92 1.48 12.31
C GLN A 5 -1.66 2.21 12.76
N SER A 6 -1.44 2.31 14.07
CA SER A 6 -0.20 2.85 14.64
C SER A 6 0.13 2.13 15.95
N GLY A 7 1.41 1.86 16.20
CA GLY A 7 1.85 1.24 17.45
C GLY A 7 3.24 0.61 17.42
N ASN A 8 3.49 -0.26 18.38
CA ASN A 8 4.71 -1.05 18.52
C ASN A 8 4.36 -2.54 18.74
N ALA A 9 5.38 -3.37 19.00
CA ALA A 9 5.20 -4.81 19.20
C ALA A 9 4.27 -5.20 20.36
N ASN A 10 4.05 -4.30 21.33
CA ASN A 10 3.29 -4.58 22.55
C ASN A 10 1.89 -3.95 22.55
N ALA A 11 1.67 -2.89 21.76
CA ALA A 11 0.39 -2.21 21.66
C ALA A 11 0.22 -1.59 20.28
N SER A 12 -0.87 -1.90 19.60
CA SER A 12 -1.27 -1.27 18.35
C SER A 12 -2.71 -0.82 18.40
N GLU A 13 -2.98 0.40 17.95
CA GLU A 13 -4.31 0.94 17.77
C GLU A 13 -4.67 0.91 16.29
N SER A 14 -5.96 0.77 15.98
CA SER A 14 -6.47 0.85 14.61
C SER A 14 -7.80 1.57 14.56
N THR A 15 -8.04 2.34 13.51
CA THR A 15 -9.33 3.01 13.29
C THR A 15 -9.72 3.03 11.81
N MET A 16 -11.02 2.96 11.55
CA MET A 16 -11.56 3.15 10.20
C MET A 16 -11.51 4.62 9.82
N VAL A 17 -11.17 4.90 8.57
CA VAL A 17 -11.14 6.27 8.08
C VAL A 17 -12.54 6.71 7.65
N SER A 18 -13.04 7.78 8.26
CA SER A 18 -14.39 8.32 8.02
C SER A 18 -14.40 9.79 7.56
N SER A 19 -13.26 10.46 7.53
CA SER A 19 -13.12 11.86 7.12
C SER A 19 -12.08 12.07 6.00
N SER A 20 -12.10 13.28 5.43
CA SER A 20 -11.10 13.75 4.46
C SER A 20 -9.71 13.86 5.09
N ILE A 21 -9.63 14.30 6.35
CA ILE A 21 -8.40 14.37 7.15
C ILE A 21 -8.57 13.53 8.42
N GLN A 22 -7.65 12.62 8.70
CA GLN A 22 -7.69 11.77 9.89
C GLN A 22 -6.29 11.37 10.34
N GLN A 23 -6.04 11.44 11.65
CA GLN A 23 -4.78 11.06 12.29
C GLN A 23 -4.99 9.91 13.28
N LEU A 24 -4.01 9.01 13.37
CA LEU A 24 -3.91 7.97 14.39
C LEU A 24 -2.43 7.76 14.75
N GLY A 25 -2.03 8.10 15.97
CA GLY A 25 -0.63 7.97 16.41
C GLY A 25 0.35 8.59 15.42
N ALA A 26 1.26 7.76 14.89
CA ALA A 26 2.35 8.15 14.00
C ALA A 26 1.96 8.33 12.51
N ILE A 27 0.66 8.24 12.16
CA ILE A 27 0.18 8.42 10.78
C ILE A 27 -0.95 9.46 10.68
N ASN A 28 -0.82 10.36 9.71
CA ASN A 28 -1.85 11.28 9.26
C ASN A 28 -2.26 10.95 7.82
N SER A 29 -3.56 10.98 7.53
CA SER A 29 -4.15 10.76 6.21
C SER A 29 -4.93 11.99 5.78
N ARG A 30 -4.78 12.44 4.54
CA ARG A 30 -5.64 13.49 3.96
C ARG A 30 -5.99 13.26 2.48
N THR A 31 -7.22 13.52 2.07
CA THR A 31 -7.60 13.62 0.64
C THR A 31 -7.05 14.90 0.03
N PHE A 32 -6.79 14.86 -1.27
CA PHE A 32 -6.55 16.04 -2.11
C PHE A 32 -6.84 15.70 -3.56
N ASP A 33 -6.93 16.73 -4.40
CA ASP A 33 -7.29 16.57 -5.80
C ASP A 33 -6.05 16.32 -6.67
N LYS A 34 -6.11 15.33 -7.55
CA LYS A 34 -5.13 15.06 -8.62
C LYS A 34 -5.73 15.33 -10.00
N GLU A 35 -6.79 14.63 -10.40
CA GLU A 35 -7.51 14.81 -11.67
C GLU A 35 -9.00 15.10 -11.45
N VAL A 36 -9.61 14.46 -10.46
CA VAL A 36 -10.99 14.65 -9.99
C VAL A 36 -10.98 14.99 -8.49
N GLN A 37 -12.04 15.61 -7.96
CA GLN A 37 -12.11 15.90 -6.52
C GLN A 37 -11.89 14.64 -5.67
N GLU A 38 -10.98 14.74 -4.69
CA GLU A 38 -10.61 13.70 -3.72
C GLU A 38 -10.13 12.35 -4.31
N ASP A 39 -9.64 12.34 -5.55
CA ASP A 39 -9.15 11.13 -6.24
C ASP A 39 -7.73 10.69 -5.81
N ALA A 40 -7.06 11.49 -4.99
CA ALA A 40 -5.78 11.16 -4.39
C ALA A 40 -5.82 11.29 -2.86
N ARG A 41 -4.99 10.48 -2.20
CA ARG A 41 -4.83 10.52 -0.74
C ARG A 41 -3.37 10.53 -0.36
N ARG A 42 -3.02 11.39 0.60
CA ARG A 42 -1.68 11.50 1.16
C ARG A 42 -1.64 10.87 2.54
N PHE A 43 -0.58 10.14 2.79
CA PHE A 43 -0.25 9.54 4.07
C PHE A 43 1.10 10.10 4.53
N GLU A 44 1.13 10.60 5.75
CA GLU A 44 2.31 11.18 6.40
C GLU A 44 2.61 10.34 7.63
N PHE A 45 3.73 9.62 7.58
CA PHE A 45 4.29 8.86 8.69
C PHE A 45 5.33 9.75 9.36
N ASP A 46 5.22 9.98 10.66
CA ASP A 46 6.14 10.87 11.38
C ASP A 46 7.43 10.16 11.85
N GLY A 47 7.43 8.82 11.87
CA GLY A 47 8.55 7.98 12.29
C GLY A 47 8.67 7.77 13.80
N SER A 48 7.70 8.23 14.60
CA SER A 48 7.68 8.04 16.05
C SER A 48 7.26 6.63 16.48
N ALA A 49 6.56 5.90 15.62
CA ALA A 49 6.14 4.51 15.82
C ALA A 49 5.95 3.79 14.46
N SER A 50 5.77 2.46 14.50
CA SER A 50 5.31 1.73 13.31
C SER A 50 3.88 2.15 13.00
N ALA A 51 3.62 2.56 11.78
CA ALA A 51 2.28 2.87 11.32
C ALA A 51 2.00 2.28 9.94
N ALA A 52 0.72 2.11 9.63
CA ALA A 52 0.25 1.58 8.38
C ALA A 52 -1.09 2.18 7.97
N PHE A 53 -1.35 2.18 6.67
CA PHE A 53 -2.71 2.23 6.16
C PHE A 53 -3.01 0.96 5.39
N SER A 54 -4.28 0.54 5.43
CA SER A 54 -4.76 -0.67 4.75
C SER A 54 -6.12 -0.43 4.10
N PHE A 55 -6.28 -0.91 2.87
CA PHE A 55 -7.58 -1.07 2.24
C PHE A 55 -8.10 -2.46 2.57
N ILE A 56 -9.05 -2.52 3.51
CA ILE A 56 -9.64 -3.74 4.01
C ILE A 56 -11.06 -3.97 3.47
N SER A 57 -11.48 -5.22 3.44
CA SER A 57 -12.84 -5.63 3.16
C SER A 57 -13.38 -6.46 4.33
N PRO A 58 -14.61 -6.18 4.81
CA PRO A 58 -15.23 -7.00 5.86
C PRO A 58 -15.57 -8.42 5.38
N PHE A 59 -15.63 -8.63 4.07
CA PHE A 59 -15.83 -9.94 3.45
C PHE A 59 -14.67 -10.25 2.50
N PRO A 60 -14.21 -11.50 2.43
CA PRO A 60 -13.08 -11.85 1.58
C PRO A 60 -13.40 -11.58 0.12
N ARG A 61 -12.41 -11.06 -0.60
CA ARG A 61 -12.44 -10.91 -2.05
C ARG A 61 -11.78 -12.10 -2.70
N ASP A 62 -12.53 -12.78 -3.56
CA ASP A 62 -11.97 -13.78 -4.47
C ASP A 62 -11.32 -13.07 -5.67
N LEU A 63 -10.01 -13.17 -5.75
CA LEU A 63 -9.15 -12.57 -6.76
C LEU A 63 -8.51 -13.63 -7.67
N ARG A 64 -8.97 -14.89 -7.63
CA ARG A 64 -8.35 -15.98 -8.41
C ARG A 64 -8.35 -15.74 -9.92
N ALA A 65 -9.36 -15.04 -10.45
CA ALA A 65 -9.43 -14.67 -11.86
C ALA A 65 -8.22 -13.81 -12.32
N TYR A 66 -7.55 -13.10 -11.40
CA TYR A 66 -6.36 -12.31 -11.71
C TYR A 66 -5.06 -13.14 -11.76
N ALA A 67 -5.02 -14.32 -11.12
CA ALA A 67 -3.88 -15.23 -11.26
C ALA A 67 -3.81 -15.84 -12.67
N GLU A 68 -4.96 -16.15 -13.27
CA GLU A 68 -5.02 -16.72 -14.62
C GLU A 68 -4.54 -15.73 -15.70
N ALA A 69 -4.55 -14.43 -15.40
CA ALA A 69 -4.20 -13.35 -16.32
C ALA A 69 -2.80 -12.78 -16.12
N ASP A 70 -1.94 -13.43 -15.32
CA ASP A 70 -0.62 -12.92 -14.89
C ASP A 70 -0.71 -11.44 -14.46
N SER A 71 -1.40 -11.18 -13.35
CA SER A 71 -1.71 -9.82 -12.91
C SER A 71 -0.75 -9.26 -11.85
N GLN A 72 -0.82 -7.93 -11.69
CA GLN A 72 -0.05 -7.13 -10.76
C GLN A 72 -0.96 -6.16 -10.00
N LEU A 73 -0.62 -5.87 -8.75
CA LEU A 73 -1.12 -4.71 -8.02
C LEU A 73 -0.39 -3.48 -8.55
N THR A 74 -1.13 -2.51 -9.07
CA THR A 74 -0.61 -1.27 -9.64
C THR A 74 -1.07 -0.08 -8.83
N LEU A 75 -0.17 0.88 -8.64
CA LEU A 75 -0.40 2.09 -7.85
C LEU A 75 0.23 3.26 -8.60
N LEU A 76 -0.44 4.41 -8.58
CA LEU A 76 0.22 5.66 -8.89
C LEU A 76 0.67 6.29 -7.57
N VAL A 77 1.97 6.46 -7.40
CA VAL A 77 2.57 6.93 -6.15
C VAL A 77 3.34 8.21 -6.36
N LYS A 78 3.38 9.05 -5.34
CA LYS A 78 4.22 10.25 -5.32
C LYS A 78 4.85 10.37 -3.94
N ARG A 79 6.17 10.18 -3.89
CA ARG A 79 6.96 10.41 -2.67
C ARG A 79 7.31 11.88 -2.54
N GLN A 80 7.41 12.36 -1.31
CA GLN A 80 7.91 13.70 -1.00
C GLN A 80 8.99 13.62 0.06
N GLY A 81 10.18 14.12 -0.27
CA GLY A 81 11.35 14.07 0.60
C GLY A 81 11.99 12.68 0.65
N GLU A 82 12.68 12.43 1.76
CA GLU A 82 13.44 11.20 1.98
C GLU A 82 12.52 9.98 2.16
N VAL A 83 13.02 8.82 1.72
CA VAL A 83 12.35 7.53 1.86
C VAL A 83 13.13 6.71 2.89
N PRO A 84 12.49 6.12 3.92
CA PRO A 84 13.19 5.32 4.91
C PRO A 84 13.62 3.98 4.33
N ALA A 85 14.57 3.31 4.98
CA ALA A 85 15.14 2.04 4.50
C ALA A 85 14.12 0.89 4.34
N THR A 86 13.00 0.96 5.07
CA THR A 86 11.95 -0.07 5.02
C THR A 86 10.58 0.58 4.88
N VAL A 87 9.93 0.29 3.75
CA VAL A 87 8.53 0.63 3.45
C VAL A 87 7.89 -0.65 2.89
N MET A 88 7.03 -1.29 3.68
CA MET A 88 6.44 -2.58 3.29
C MET A 88 5.10 -2.35 2.60
N LEU A 89 4.99 -2.78 1.34
CA LEU A 89 3.73 -2.87 0.62
C LEU A 89 3.24 -4.32 0.64
N GLY A 90 1.96 -4.57 0.90
CA GLY A 90 1.46 -5.94 0.96
C GLY A 90 -0.03 -6.13 0.74
N MET A 91 -0.41 -7.41 0.72
CA MET A 91 -1.77 -7.93 0.73
C MET A 91 -1.89 -9.02 1.80
N ALA A 92 -3.07 -9.16 2.38
CA ALA A 92 -3.34 -10.21 3.37
C ALA A 92 -4.70 -10.89 3.16
N CYS A 93 -4.76 -12.17 3.55
CA CYS A 93 -5.86 -13.10 3.33
C CYS A 93 -6.37 -13.75 4.62
N GLY A 94 -6.06 -13.13 5.76
CA GLY A 94 -6.43 -13.58 7.11
C GLY A 94 -5.22 -13.58 8.05
N GLU A 95 -5.41 -14.20 9.22
CA GLU A 95 -4.33 -14.45 10.18
C GLU A 95 -3.24 -15.31 9.54
N ASP A 96 -1.98 -14.92 9.75
CA ASP A 96 -0.78 -15.57 9.19
C ASP A 96 -0.85 -15.86 7.68
N CYS A 97 -1.60 -15.03 6.94
CA CYS A 97 -1.88 -15.22 5.52
C CYS A 97 -1.64 -13.91 4.77
N GLY A 98 -0.61 -13.86 3.93
CA GLY A 98 -0.34 -12.69 3.10
C GLY A 98 1.03 -12.71 2.44
N GLY A 99 1.35 -11.61 1.78
CA GLY A 99 2.65 -11.35 1.19
C GLY A 99 2.97 -9.86 1.24
N ARG A 100 4.26 -9.52 1.37
CA ARG A 100 4.75 -8.16 1.46
C ARG A 100 6.10 -7.99 0.79
N VAL A 101 6.33 -6.83 0.19
CA VAL A 101 7.60 -6.48 -0.45
C VAL A 101 8.09 -5.15 0.11
N ASN A 102 9.40 -5.02 0.29
CA ASN A 102 9.99 -3.73 0.61
C ASN A 102 10.08 -2.88 -0.66
N ILE A 103 9.39 -1.74 -0.69
CA ILE A 103 9.35 -0.84 -1.85
C ILE A 103 10.25 0.39 -1.67
N SER A 104 11.04 0.46 -0.59
CA SER A 104 11.90 1.61 -0.29
C SER A 104 12.85 1.98 -1.41
N GLU A 105 13.58 1.02 -1.99
CA GLU A 105 14.54 1.29 -3.06
C GLU A 105 13.84 1.86 -4.31
N ALA A 106 12.70 1.28 -4.69
CA ALA A 106 11.91 1.75 -5.82
C ALA A 106 11.40 3.18 -5.59
N LEU A 107 10.88 3.48 -4.39
CA LEU A 107 10.44 4.83 -4.03
C LEU A 107 11.61 5.84 -4.00
N ALA A 108 12.77 5.44 -3.48
CA ALA A 108 13.95 6.30 -3.41
C ALA A 108 14.51 6.64 -4.81
N ALA A 109 14.37 5.72 -5.77
CA ALA A 109 14.79 5.93 -7.16
C ALA A 109 13.83 6.85 -7.96
N MET A 110 12.59 7.03 -7.51
CA MET A 110 11.62 7.90 -8.17
C MET A 110 11.97 9.38 -8.00
N PRO A 111 11.67 10.25 -8.98
CA PRO A 111 11.84 11.70 -8.81
C PRO A 111 11.00 12.25 -7.65
N ASP A 112 11.54 13.26 -6.96
CA ASP A 112 10.82 13.90 -5.85
C ASP A 112 9.59 14.63 -6.35
N ASP A 113 8.51 14.53 -5.58
CA ASP A 113 7.23 15.21 -5.83
C ASP A 113 6.68 15.00 -7.25
N GLN A 114 6.94 13.84 -7.85
CA GLN A 114 6.36 13.43 -9.13
C GLN A 114 5.58 12.13 -9.00
N TRP A 115 4.44 12.06 -9.70
CA TRP A 115 3.66 10.83 -9.81
C TRP A 115 4.42 9.82 -10.67
N GLN A 116 4.58 8.62 -10.14
CA GLN A 116 5.25 7.50 -10.78
C GLN A 116 4.43 6.24 -10.59
N PRO A 117 4.27 5.42 -11.65
CA PRO A 117 3.61 4.14 -11.50
C PRO A 117 4.52 3.13 -10.79
N LEU A 118 3.94 2.39 -9.87
CA LEU A 118 4.54 1.30 -9.12
C LEU A 118 3.71 0.04 -9.33
N ALA A 119 4.37 -1.09 -9.54
CA ALA A 119 3.69 -2.38 -9.63
C ALA A 119 4.37 -3.48 -8.83
N VAL A 120 3.55 -4.40 -8.29
CA VAL A 120 3.98 -5.61 -7.59
C VAL A 120 3.19 -6.79 -8.15
N ASN A 121 3.89 -7.79 -8.68
CA ASN A 121 3.26 -8.97 -9.28
C ASN A 121 2.48 -9.75 -8.22
N LEU A 122 1.27 -10.23 -8.53
CA LEU A 122 0.51 -11.02 -7.55
C LEU A 122 1.18 -12.37 -7.26
N SER A 123 1.84 -12.97 -8.25
CA SER A 123 2.64 -14.19 -8.08
C SER A 123 3.72 -14.02 -7.01
N CYS A 124 4.28 -12.82 -6.87
CA CYS A 124 5.23 -12.47 -5.83
C CYS A 124 4.65 -12.67 -4.42
N LEU A 125 3.47 -12.10 -4.22
CA LEU A 125 2.79 -12.14 -2.94
C LEU A 125 2.27 -13.56 -2.64
N GLN A 126 1.88 -14.32 -3.67
CA GLN A 126 1.48 -15.72 -3.54
C GLN A 126 2.64 -16.62 -3.10
N GLN A 127 3.85 -16.41 -3.62
CA GLN A 127 5.06 -17.14 -3.19
C GLN A 127 5.35 -16.95 -1.69
N GLN A 128 4.91 -15.83 -1.11
CA GLN A 128 5.06 -15.54 0.30
C GLN A 128 3.89 -16.02 1.18
N GLY A 129 2.84 -16.59 0.57
CA GLY A 129 1.70 -17.17 1.30
C GLY A 129 0.34 -16.50 1.05
N LEU A 130 0.26 -15.48 0.19
CA LEU A 130 -1.03 -14.89 -0.18
C LEU A 130 -1.94 -15.90 -0.89
N LYS A 131 -3.16 -16.08 -0.37
CA LYS A 131 -4.23 -16.87 -1.00
C LYS A 131 -5.25 -15.94 -1.65
N LEU A 132 -5.24 -15.90 -2.99
CA LEU A 132 -6.12 -15.02 -3.76
C LEU A 132 -7.61 -15.34 -3.63
N GLY A 133 -7.99 -16.55 -3.23
CA GLY A 133 -9.40 -16.92 -3.05
C GLY A 133 -10.08 -16.24 -1.86
N GLN A 134 -9.33 -15.60 -0.96
CA GLN A 134 -9.87 -15.05 0.30
C GLN A 134 -9.13 -13.79 0.79
N VAL A 135 -8.94 -12.79 -0.07
CA VAL A 135 -8.19 -11.58 0.29
C VAL A 135 -9.04 -10.63 1.12
N PHE A 136 -8.58 -10.30 2.34
CA PHE A 136 -9.24 -9.34 3.24
C PHE A 136 -8.60 -7.96 3.19
N GLN A 137 -7.29 -7.89 2.94
CA GLN A 137 -6.53 -6.65 2.79
C GLN A 137 -5.92 -6.63 1.40
N VAL A 138 -6.48 -5.80 0.52
CA VAL A 138 -6.09 -5.73 -0.91
C VAL A 138 -4.88 -4.82 -1.16
N LEU A 139 -4.55 -3.97 -0.19
CA LEU A 139 -3.38 -3.11 -0.22
C LEU A 139 -3.09 -2.66 1.21
N SER A 140 -1.85 -2.72 1.62
CA SER A 140 -1.33 -2.01 2.78
C SER A 140 0.02 -1.39 2.47
N VAL A 141 0.32 -0.27 3.12
CA VAL A 141 1.69 0.27 3.21
C VAL A 141 2.00 0.52 4.67
N GLN A 142 3.15 0.03 5.13
CA GLN A 142 3.65 0.17 6.49
C GLN A 142 5.05 0.78 6.50
N SER A 143 5.29 1.69 7.44
CA SER A 143 6.61 2.26 7.72
C SER A 143 6.76 2.54 9.21
N SER A 144 7.96 2.33 9.74
CA SER A 144 8.36 2.84 11.07
C SER A 144 9.24 4.08 10.97
N GLY A 145 9.70 4.42 9.76
CA GLY A 145 10.45 5.65 9.50
C GLY A 145 9.55 6.76 8.97
N LYS A 146 10.05 8.00 9.04
CA LYS A 146 9.38 9.15 8.46
C LYS A 146 9.20 8.96 6.95
N LEU A 147 7.98 9.14 6.45
CA LEU A 147 7.64 8.96 5.03
C LEU A 147 6.46 9.87 4.69
N THR A 148 6.52 10.55 3.54
CA THR A 148 5.34 11.20 2.95
C THR A 148 5.06 10.56 1.61
N LEU A 149 3.91 9.87 1.51
CA LEU A 149 3.51 9.13 0.33
C LEU A 149 2.09 9.52 -0.07
N SER A 150 1.94 10.01 -1.30
CA SER A 150 0.65 10.18 -1.95
C SER A 150 0.36 8.97 -2.83
N LEU A 151 -0.89 8.54 -2.82
CA LEU A 151 -1.38 7.38 -3.55
C LEU A 151 -2.61 7.78 -4.37
N ALA A 152 -2.68 7.29 -5.60
CA ALA A 152 -3.83 7.34 -6.48
C ALA A 152 -3.90 6.04 -7.28
N ASP A 153 -5.06 5.79 -7.87
CA ASP A 153 -5.25 4.77 -8.89
C ASP A 153 -4.77 3.34 -8.53
N ALA A 154 -5.13 2.86 -7.34
CA ALA A 154 -4.83 1.51 -6.90
C ALA A 154 -5.71 0.48 -7.62
N ARG A 155 -5.11 -0.42 -8.41
CA ARG A 155 -5.82 -1.41 -9.22
C ARG A 155 -5.09 -2.75 -9.25
N ILE A 156 -5.80 -3.79 -9.67
CA ILE A 156 -5.17 -5.02 -10.14
C ILE A 156 -5.36 -5.05 -11.65
N SER A 157 -4.26 -5.13 -12.40
CA SER A 157 -4.28 -5.20 -13.86
C SER A 157 -3.36 -6.31 -14.38
N PRO A 158 -3.58 -6.84 -15.59
CA PRO A 158 -2.62 -7.73 -16.25
C PRO A 158 -1.24 -7.07 -16.42
N LEU A 159 -0.17 -7.88 -16.48
CA LEU A 159 1.22 -7.42 -16.69
C LEU A 159 1.48 -6.59 -17.97
N ALA A 160 0.50 -6.45 -18.86
CA ALA A 160 0.65 -5.77 -20.16
C ALA A 160 0.93 -4.25 -20.06
N ASP A 161 0.77 -3.63 -18.88
CA ASP A 161 1.11 -2.22 -18.66
C ASP A 161 2.63 -2.01 -18.55
N LYS A 162 3.27 -1.73 -19.70
CA LYS A 162 4.73 -1.56 -19.83
C LYS A 162 5.32 -0.29 -19.18
N GLN A 163 4.52 0.51 -18.49
CA GLN A 163 4.96 1.79 -17.93
C GLN A 163 5.29 1.74 -16.44
N HIS A 164 5.18 0.58 -15.78
CA HIS A 164 5.31 0.48 -14.33
C HIS A 164 6.74 0.20 -13.87
N THR A 165 7.15 0.85 -12.76
CA THR A 165 8.31 0.38 -12.01
C THR A 165 7.91 -0.91 -11.29
N VAL A 166 8.41 -2.05 -11.78
CA VAL A 166 8.09 -3.36 -11.21
C VAL A 166 9.05 -3.65 -10.05
N VAL A 167 8.51 -3.87 -8.86
CA VAL A 167 9.29 -4.30 -7.69
C VAL A 167 9.36 -5.82 -7.69
N ALA A 168 10.58 -6.36 -7.75
CA ALA A 168 10.81 -7.78 -7.62
C ALA A 168 10.66 -8.24 -6.16
N CYS A 169 10.21 -9.48 -5.96
CA CYS A 169 10.32 -10.13 -4.64
C CYS A 169 11.80 -10.34 -4.32
N GLN A 170 12.15 -10.14 -3.05
CA GLN A 170 13.41 -10.59 -2.48
C GLN A 170 13.13 -11.73 -1.50
#